data_AF-A0A3N5PNG2-F1
#
_entry.id   AF-A0A3N5PNG2-F1
#
_cell.length_a   1.000
_cell.length_b   1.000
_cell.length_c   1.000
_cell.angle_alpha   90.00
_cell.angle_beta   90.00
_cell.angle_gamma   90.00
#
_symmetry.space_group_name_H-M   'P 1'
#
loop_
_entity.id
_entity.type
_entity.pdbx_description
1 polymer ?
#
loop_
_entity_poly.entity_id
_entity_poly.type
_entity_poly.pdbx_seq_one_letter_code
_entity_poly.pdbx_strand_id
1 'polypeptide(L)'
;MIELALLLSIPLAGAAVLAVVGARRSAPEVNVGFSAATFLAACALTTRVIGDGSFTALGEQFFIDAFNVFLVTLTAFVSFTTSLFSRPYMRIESEHGRVKPQHLRLYHSM
;
A
#
# COMPACT_ATOMS: atom_id res chain seq x y z
N MET A 1 -12.87 12.82 5.70
CA MET A 1 -12.03 13.39 4.61
C MET A 1 -10.58 13.00 4.80
N ILE A 2 -10.11 12.96 6.04
CA ILE A 2 -8.73 12.59 6.41
C ILE A 2 -8.39 11.17 5.93
N GLU A 3 -9.35 10.24 5.96
CA GLU A 3 -9.17 8.85 5.56
C GLU A 3 -8.79 8.72 4.08
N LEU A 4 -9.47 9.48 3.21
CA LEU A 4 -9.15 9.54 1.78
C LEU A 4 -7.76 10.14 1.54
N ALA A 5 -7.42 11.22 2.25
CA ALA A 5 -6.10 11.84 2.13
C ALA A 5 -4.98 10.89 2.58
N LEU A 6 -5.19 10.14 3.68
CA LEU A 6 -4.26 9.11 4.15
C LEU A 6 -4.14 7.96 3.14
N LEU A 7 -5.27 7.47 2.62
CA LEU A 7 -5.30 6.40 1.62
C LEU A 7 -4.46 6.74 0.38
N LEU A 8 -4.49 7.99 -0.07
CA LEU A 8 -3.72 8.44 -1.23
C LEU A 8 -2.25 8.75 -0.88
N SER A 9 -2.01 9.40 0.26
CA SER A 9 -0.66 9.87 0.62
C SER A 9 0.27 8.78 1.14
N ILE A 10 -0.24 7.80 1.87
CA ILE A 10 0.57 6.71 2.44
C ILE A 10 1.31 5.91 1.36
N PRO A 11 0.66 5.37 0.29
CA PRO A 11 1.37 4.62 -0.74
C PRO A 11 2.34 5.49 -1.54
N LEU A 12 2.02 6.76 -1.80
CA LEU A 12 2.93 7.71 -2.46
C LEU A 12 4.19 7.97 -1.61
N ALA A 13 4.01 8.20 -0.31
CA ALA A 13 5.12 8.35 0.62
C ALA A 13 5.94 7.05 0.72
N GLY A 14 5.27 5.90 0.75
CA GLY A 14 5.90 4.58 0.75
C GLY A 14 6.79 4.38 -0.47
N ALA A 15 6.29 4.66 -1.66
CA ALA A 15 7.05 4.59 -2.91
C ALA A 15 8.28 5.52 -2.89
N ALA A 16 8.10 6.77 -2.44
CA ALA A 16 9.21 7.73 -2.32
C ALA A 16 10.28 7.28 -1.31
N VAL A 17 9.85 6.80 -0.14
CA VAL A 17 10.77 6.30 0.90
C VAL A 17 11.50 5.06 0.41
N LEU A 18 10.80 4.10 -0.21
CA LEU A 18 11.40 2.86 -0.72
C LEU A 18 12.33 3.11 -1.91
N ALA A 19 12.07 4.13 -2.73
CA ALA A 19 13.00 4.58 -3.76
C ALA A 19 14.35 5.06 -3.18
N VAL A 20 14.34 5.70 -2.00
CA VAL A 20 15.55 6.18 -1.29
C VAL A 20 16.21 5.07 -0.48
N VAL A 21 15.44 4.27 0.26
CA VAL A 21 15.94 3.13 1.07
C VAL A 21 16.60 2.10 0.17
N GLY A 22 15.99 1.84 -0.97
CA GLY A 22 16.50 0.94 -1.99
C GLY A 22 16.62 -0.52 -1.54
N ALA A 23 17.72 -1.20 -1.89
CA ALA A 23 17.89 -2.65 -1.68
C ALA A 23 18.41 -3.01 -0.27
N ARG A 24 18.17 -2.13 0.72
CA ARG A 24 18.59 -2.38 2.10
C ARG A 24 17.78 -3.53 2.70
N ARG A 25 18.37 -4.22 3.67
CA ARG A 25 17.70 -5.31 4.41
C ARG A 25 16.39 -4.89 5.08
N SER A 26 16.21 -3.61 5.39
CA SER A 26 15.00 -3.05 5.98
C SER A 26 13.90 -2.72 4.96
N ALA A 27 14.17 -2.71 3.66
CA ALA A 27 13.19 -2.31 2.64
C ALA A 27 11.90 -3.16 2.65
N PRO A 28 11.96 -4.50 2.81
CA PRO A 28 10.75 -5.31 2.94
C PRO A 28 9.92 -4.96 4.18
N GLU A 29 10.55 -4.60 5.29
CA GLU A 29 9.86 -4.23 6.54
C GLU A 29 9.18 -2.87 6.41
N VAL A 30 9.85 -1.92 5.76
CA VAL A 30 9.26 -0.62 5.42
C VAL A 30 8.06 -0.80 4.48
N ASN A 31 8.17 -1.65 3.45
CA ASN A 31 7.06 -1.94 2.54
C ASN A 31 5.85 -2.52 3.29
N VAL A 32 6.06 -3.53 4.13
CA VAL A 32 5.00 -4.10 4.97
C VAL A 32 4.34 -3.03 5.84
N GLY A 33 5.12 -2.13 6.44
CA GLY A 33 4.61 -1.02 7.24
C GLY A 33 3.69 -0.08 6.46
N PHE A 34 4.11 0.36 5.27
CA PHE A 34 3.31 1.22 4.40
C PHE A 34 2.07 0.52 3.85
N SER A 35 2.17 -0.76 3.44
CA SER A 35 1.02 -1.53 2.98
C SER A 35 0.01 -1.76 4.10
N ALA A 36 0.47 -2.04 5.33
CA ALA A 36 -0.40 -2.17 6.50
C ALA A 36 -1.11 -0.85 6.83
N ALA A 37 -0.38 0.27 6.83
CA ALA A 37 -0.95 1.59 7.07
C ALA A 37 -1.99 1.99 6.00
N THR A 38 -1.72 1.66 4.73
CA THR A 38 -2.66 1.87 3.62
C THR A 38 -3.93 1.03 3.81
N PHE A 39 -3.79 -0.24 4.22
CA PHE A 39 -4.92 -1.11 4.52
C PHE A 39 -5.76 -0.59 5.69
N LEU A 40 -5.13 -0.12 6.77
CA LEU A 40 -5.84 0.50 7.89
C LEU A 40 -6.61 1.77 7.47
N ALA A 41 -6.02 2.61 6.62
CA ALA A 41 -6.70 3.78 6.05
C ALA A 41 -7.90 3.37 5.18
N ALA A 42 -7.78 2.29 4.39
CA ALA A 42 -8.88 1.74 3.60
C ALA A 42 -10.02 1.18 4.46
N CYS A 43 -9.69 0.47 5.56
CA CYS A 43 -10.67 0.03 6.54
C CYS A 43 -11.39 1.21 7.20
N ALA A 44 -10.66 2.26 7.61
CA ALA A 44 -11.26 3.47 8.18
C ALA A 44 -12.21 4.16 7.18
N LEU A 45 -11.80 4.27 5.92
CA LEU A 45 -12.64 4.81 4.85
C LEU A 45 -13.91 3.97 4.66
N THR A 46 -13.79 2.64 4.66
CA THR A 46 -14.93 1.71 4.56
C THR A 46 -15.89 1.87 5.72
N THR A 47 -15.39 1.93 6.97
CA THR A 47 -16.26 2.12 8.14
C THR A 47 -17.06 3.41 8.05
N ARG A 48 -16.47 4.47 7.50
CA ARG A 48 -17.14 5.74 7.29
C ARG A 48 -18.23 5.65 6.23
N VAL A 49 -17.96 5.00 5.09
CA VAL A 49 -18.97 4.84 4.02
C VAL A 49 -20.15 3.99 4.48
N ILE A 50 -19.90 2.95 5.30
CA ILE A 50 -20.96 2.12 5.88
C ILE A 50 -21.81 2.92 6.89
N GLY A 51 -21.20 3.79 7.69
CA GLY A 51 -21.88 4.57 8.72
C GLY A 51 -22.62 5.81 8.19
N ASP A 52 -21.97 6.58 7.32
CA ASP A 52 -22.44 7.90 6.87
C ASP A 52 -23.02 7.89 5.44
N GLY A 53 -22.85 6.79 4.70
CA GLY A 53 -23.22 6.68 3.29
C GLY A 53 -22.14 7.19 2.32
N SER A 54 -22.52 7.32 1.05
CA SER A 54 -21.61 7.82 0.01
C SER A 54 -21.36 9.32 0.15
N PHE A 55 -20.19 9.77 -0.29
CA PHE A 55 -19.83 11.20 -0.24
C PHE A 55 -18.91 11.60 -1.39
N THR A 56 -18.88 12.91 -1.68
CA THR A 56 -17.96 13.52 -2.63
C THR A 56 -16.82 14.25 -1.93
N ALA A 57 -15.66 14.33 -2.59
CA ALA A 57 -14.48 15.03 -2.13
C ALA A 57 -13.79 15.79 -3.29
N LEU A 58 -13.04 16.84 -2.96
CA LEU A 58 -12.27 17.68 -3.89
C LEU A 58 -13.10 18.25 -5.07
N GLY A 59 -14.26 18.84 -4.76
CA GLY A 59 -15.11 19.44 -5.80
C GLY A 59 -15.64 18.40 -6.80
N GLU A 60 -16.19 17.30 -6.29
CA GLU A 60 -16.76 16.18 -7.06
C GLU A 60 -15.77 15.31 -7.84
N GLN A 61 -14.47 15.53 -7.72
CA GLN A 61 -13.45 14.69 -8.36
C GLN A 61 -13.40 13.26 -7.80
N PHE A 62 -13.75 13.09 -6.51
CA PHE A 62 -13.79 11.78 -5.86
C PHE A 62 -15.20 11.53 -5.35
N PHE A 63 -15.91 10.61 -5.99
CA PHE A 63 -17.16 10.06 -5.49
C PHE A 63 -16.89 8.70 -4.85
N ILE A 64 -17.18 8.57 -3.56
CA ILE A 64 -16.86 7.38 -2.77
C ILE A 64 -18.17 6.73 -2.34
N ASP A 65 -18.37 5.49 -2.73
CA ASP A 65 -19.57 4.70 -2.45
C ASP A 65 -19.22 3.30 -1.96
N ALA A 66 -20.24 2.50 -1.64
CA ALA A 66 -20.05 1.15 -1.13
C ALA A 66 -19.32 0.22 -2.12
N PHE A 67 -19.46 0.46 -3.42
CA PHE A 67 -18.84 -0.38 -4.44
C PHE A 67 -17.35 -0.08 -4.57
N ASN A 68 -16.97 1.17 -4.73
CA ASN A 68 -15.56 1.54 -4.91
C ASN A 68 -14.76 1.40 -3.61
N VAL A 69 -15.35 1.66 -2.44
CA VAL A 69 -14.65 1.51 -1.16
C VAL A 69 -14.34 0.04 -0.86
N PHE A 70 -15.20 -0.88 -1.31
CA PHE A 70 -14.93 -2.31 -1.27
C PHE A 70 -13.72 -2.67 -2.13
N LEU A 71 -13.65 -2.19 -3.38
CA LEU A 71 -12.51 -2.43 -4.26
C LEU A 71 -11.21 -1.86 -3.68
N VAL A 72 -11.25 -0.64 -3.16
CA VAL A 72 -10.12 0.02 -2.50
C VAL A 72 -9.58 -0.83 -1.35
N THR A 73 -10.47 -1.33 -0.49
CA THR A 73 -10.09 -2.14 0.67
C THR A 73 -9.56 -3.51 0.26
N LEU A 74 -10.17 -4.15 -0.74
CA LEU A 74 -9.69 -5.42 -1.29
C LEU A 74 -8.28 -5.25 -1.87
N THR A 75 -8.04 -4.20 -2.66
CA THR A 75 -6.71 -3.91 -3.21
C THR A 75 -5.68 -3.66 -2.12
N ALA A 76 -6.02 -2.89 -1.09
CA ALA A 76 -5.11 -2.64 0.02
C ALA A 76 -4.82 -3.92 0.84
N PHE A 77 -5.82 -4.78 1.03
CA PHE A 77 -5.65 -6.08 1.70
C PHE A 77 -4.73 -7.02 0.91
N VAL A 78 -4.95 -7.14 -0.41
CA VAL A 78 -4.10 -7.96 -1.29
C VAL A 78 -2.68 -7.40 -1.33
N SER A 79 -2.51 -6.08 -1.38
CA SER A 79 -1.20 -5.44 -1.31
C SER A 79 -0.48 -5.76 0.00
N PHE A 80 -1.15 -5.63 1.14
CA PHE A 80 -0.58 -5.96 2.45
C PHE A 80 -0.17 -7.42 2.56
N THR A 81 -1.04 -8.37 2.19
CA THR A 81 -0.70 -9.79 2.23
C THR A 81 0.41 -10.16 1.26
N THR A 82 0.44 -9.55 0.07
CA THR A 82 1.55 -9.69 -0.89
C THR A 82 2.87 -9.16 -0.32
N SER A 83 2.84 -8.01 0.38
CA SER A 83 4.04 -7.46 1.03
C SER A 83 4.61 -8.41 2.09
N LEU A 84 3.75 -9.05 2.90
CA LEU A 84 4.15 -10.04 3.90
C LEU A 84 4.76 -11.29 3.25
N PHE A 85 4.13 -11.81 2.20
CA PHE A 85 4.61 -12.99 1.49
C PHE A 85 5.93 -12.72 0.75
N SER A 86 6.06 -11.54 0.15
CA SER A 86 7.22 -11.17 -0.65
C SER A 86 8.52 -11.14 0.14
N ARG A 87 8.46 -10.79 1.43
CA ARG A 87 9.64 -10.60 2.28
C ARG A 87 10.52 -11.85 2.40
N PRO A 88 10.03 -13.03 2.84
CA PRO A 88 10.85 -14.24 2.86
C PRO A 88 11.14 -14.76 1.45
N TYR A 89 10.19 -14.64 0.52
CA TYR A 89 10.33 -15.15 -0.84
C TYR A 89 11.47 -14.48 -1.61
N MET A 90 11.48 -13.14 -1.66
CA MET A 90 12.50 -12.38 -2.38
C MET A 90 13.88 -12.48 -1.74
N ARG A 91 13.95 -12.69 -0.42
CA ARG A 91 15.20 -12.98 0.26
C ARG A 91 15.81 -14.28 -0.25
N ILE A 92 15.05 -15.38 -0.27
CA ILE A 92 15.51 -16.69 -0.76
C ILE A 92 15.93 -16.58 -2.24
N GLU A 93 15.14 -15.88 -3.05
CA GLU A 93 15.44 -15.70 -4.48
C GLU A 93 16.70 -14.86 -4.73
N SER A 94 16.98 -13.89 -3.84
CA SER A 94 18.23 -13.13 -3.86
C SER A 94 19.44 -13.98 -3.42
N GLU A 95 19.27 -14.86 -2.43
CA GLU A 95 20.30 -15.81 -1.97
C GLU A 95 20.66 -16.83 -3.06
N HIS A 96 19.69 -17.26 -3.87
CA HIS A 96 19.91 -18.08 -5.07
C HIS A 96 20.52 -17.32 -6.26
N GLY A 97 20.73 -16.01 -6.16
CA GLY A 97 21.34 -15.18 -7.19
C GLY A 97 20.45 -14.89 -8.42
N ARG A 98 19.17 -15.27 -8.37
CA ARG A 98 18.21 -15.04 -9.47
C ARG A 98 17.72 -13.60 -9.53
N VAL A 99 17.72 -12.89 -8.39
CA VAL A 99 17.36 -11.47 -8.29
C VAL A 99 18.55 -10.65 -7.84
N LYS A 100 19.01 -9.73 -8.70
CA LYS A 100 20.10 -8.79 -8.37
C LYS A 100 19.59 -7.71 -7.41
N PRO A 101 20.44 -7.15 -6.52
CA PRO A 101 20.05 -6.09 -5.59
C PRO A 101 19.42 -4.86 -6.26
N GLN A 102 19.85 -4.52 -7.48
CA GLN A 102 19.27 -3.41 -8.23
C GLN A 102 17.80 -3.63 -8.60
N HIS A 103 17.39 -4.88 -8.87
CA HIS A 103 16.00 -5.22 -9.16
C HIS A 103 15.13 -5.18 -7.91
N LEU A 104 15.68 -5.51 -6.73
CA LEU A 104 14.97 -5.36 -5.45
C LEU A 104 14.62 -3.90 -5.15
N ARG A 105 15.41 -2.94 -5.66
CA ARG A 105 15.14 -1.52 -5.52
C ARG A 105 13.84 -1.11 -6.21
N LEU A 106 13.71 -1.49 -7.47
CA LEU A 106 12.52 -1.23 -8.27
C LEU A 106 11.32 -2.00 -7.73
N TYR A 107 11.54 -3.25 -7.32
CA TYR A 107 10.50 -4.12 -6.74
C TYR A 107 9.81 -3.50 -5.52
N HIS A 108 10.57 -2.84 -4.62
CA HIS A 108 10.00 -2.23 -3.43
C HIS A 108 9.43 -0.83 -3.67
N SER A 109 9.85 -0.11 -4.71
CA SER A 109 9.35 1.25 -4.99
C SER A 109 8.11 1.30 -5.88
N MET A 110 7.62 0.15 -6.35
CA MET A 110 6.39 -0.02 -7.12
C MET A 110 5.22 -0.36 -6.20
#